data_AF-A0A8S2AQ52-F1
#
_entry.id   AF-A0A8S2AQ52-F1
#
_cell.length_a   1.000
_cell.length_b   1.000
_cell.length_c   1.000
_cell.angle_alpha   90.00
_cell.angle_beta   90.00
_cell.angle_gamma   90.00
#
_symmetry.space_group_name_H-M   'P 1'
#
loop_
_entity.id
_entity.type
_entity.pdbx_description
1 polymer ?
#
loop_
_entity_poly.entity_id
_entity_poly.type
_entity_poly.pdbx_seq_one_letter_code
_entity_poly.pdbx_strand_id
1 'polypeptide(L)'
;MDLSLSGGDFRFAFNNVIFSDRLLRIEITRSSGAGEVSCSSIVDWARDRKRRREEDVTDTTHTNDATCHVESYLNKNSCETNNENINNKKHEEALLMAEQEPKSGGEDHEIERVTNNTSVLRVNELHISSAILAAKSPFFLKLFSNGMLESEQKQMTLKIDASEEAAVMELLNFMYSNSLSVTAPSALLDVLMAADKFEVASCMNYCSQLLLKMPMTLNSALLLLDLPSSLLMADSVKPLTNAARHFIASRYKNMSKITMEELMALPLVGIEAILASDDLEIQSEDVLYEVVLKWVKSNYSVLEERQEILGSHLARYIRFPHMTIGRLMHILSSNDFTPSVASKLVIEALFFKTESLAHQRLLLAHEQPSSTSRRFAKRAYVHRPIKIVEFAAPRPQCIIYLDLKRKECESIYPSSRLSSQPFTLGGQGFFLSAQCNMDHLCIIHCFGLFIGMQENGSASATVTVDYEFSVRSKPTMEFVGKFKGNYTFTRGKAVGCRNLLAIPWDIFTAKNCPYFINDVLHLRADLSIRL
;
A
#
# COMPACT_ATOMS: atom_id res chain seq x y z
N MET A 1 -26.33 -5.36 31.22
CA MET A 1 -26.85 -6.73 31.27
C MET A 1 -26.31 -7.44 30.05
N ASP A 2 -25.24 -8.21 30.23
CA ASP A 2 -24.72 -9.11 29.20
C ASP A 2 -25.71 -10.27 29.02
N LEU A 3 -26.54 -10.17 27.98
CA LEU A 3 -27.31 -11.31 27.48
C LEU A 3 -26.45 -12.04 26.46
N SER A 4 -25.44 -12.76 26.94
CA SER A 4 -24.84 -13.86 26.19
C SER A 4 -25.88 -14.99 26.12
N LEU A 5 -26.89 -14.84 25.26
CA LEU A 5 -27.74 -15.94 24.82
C LEU A 5 -26.84 -16.91 24.08
N SER A 6 -26.44 -17.99 24.76
CA SER A 6 -25.98 -19.24 24.18
C SER A 6 -26.73 -19.46 22.86
N GLY A 7 -26.00 -19.47 21.73
CA GLY A 7 -26.58 -19.52 20.39
C GLY A 7 -27.45 -20.75 20.20
N GLY A 8 -28.75 -20.63 20.47
CA GLY A 8 -29.73 -21.67 20.22
C GLY A 8 -29.86 -21.94 18.72
N ASP A 9 -30.01 -23.21 18.37
CA ASP A 9 -30.46 -23.61 17.04
C ASP A 9 -31.99 -23.45 16.99
N PHE A 10 -32.46 -22.47 16.22
CA PHE A 10 -33.86 -22.14 16.02
C PHE A 10 -34.34 -22.55 14.62
N ARG A 11 -33.68 -23.51 13.95
CA ARG A 11 -34.09 -24.01 12.61
C ARG A 11 -35.58 -24.32 12.50
N PHE A 12 -36.17 -24.88 13.56
CA PHE A 12 -37.59 -25.24 13.59
C PHE A 12 -38.55 -24.03 13.45
N ALA A 13 -38.09 -22.82 13.78
CA ALA A 13 -38.87 -21.59 13.75
C ALA A 13 -38.71 -20.80 12.44
N PHE A 14 -37.77 -21.18 11.56
CA PHE A 14 -37.53 -20.47 10.30
C PHE A 14 -38.73 -20.64 9.35
N ASN A 15 -39.31 -19.52 8.91
CA ASN A 15 -40.49 -19.47 8.04
C ASN A 15 -41.69 -20.31 8.54
N ASN A 16 -41.91 -20.32 9.86
CA ASN A 16 -42.98 -21.10 10.49
C ASN A 16 -44.05 -20.19 11.09
N VAL A 17 -45.30 -20.36 10.66
CA VAL A 17 -46.46 -19.57 11.11
C VAL A 17 -46.66 -19.63 12.63
N ILE A 18 -46.39 -20.78 13.26
CA ILE A 18 -46.63 -21.01 14.69
C ILE A 18 -45.63 -20.23 15.55
N PHE A 19 -44.40 -20.09 15.07
CA PHE A 19 -43.30 -19.49 15.82
C PHE A 19 -42.95 -18.06 15.34
N SER A 20 -43.75 -17.52 14.42
CA SER A 20 -43.62 -16.15 13.91
C SER A 20 -44.59 -15.20 14.59
N ASP A 21 -44.12 -14.02 14.95
CA ASP A 21 -44.95 -12.90 15.42
C ASP A 21 -45.11 -11.81 14.34
N ARG A 22 -44.33 -11.88 13.25
CA ARG A 22 -44.37 -10.91 12.14
C ARG A 22 -44.22 -11.58 10.78
N LEU A 23 -44.71 -10.91 9.74
CA LEU A 23 -44.51 -11.27 8.33
C LEU A 23 -43.53 -10.28 7.69
N LEU A 24 -42.38 -10.78 7.24
CA LEU A 24 -41.38 -10.01 6.51
C LEU A 24 -41.65 -10.13 5.01
N ARG A 25 -41.97 -9.01 4.38
CA ARG A 25 -42.19 -8.86 2.95
C ARG A 25 -40.93 -8.31 2.30
N ILE A 26 -40.19 -9.14 1.59
CA ILE A 26 -38.97 -8.76 0.89
C ILE A 26 -39.32 -8.35 -0.54
N GLU A 27 -39.30 -7.05 -0.82
CA GLU A 27 -39.44 -6.48 -2.15
C GLU A 27 -38.11 -6.51 -2.88
N ILE A 28 -38.08 -7.22 -3.99
CA ILE A 28 -36.89 -7.33 -4.84
C ILE A 28 -37.00 -6.31 -5.97
N THR A 29 -36.04 -5.40 -6.06
CA THR A 29 -36.00 -4.34 -7.08
C THR A 29 -34.93 -4.62 -8.15
N ARG A 30 -35.11 -4.04 -9.34
CA ARG A 30 -34.04 -3.94 -10.33
C ARG A 30 -33.10 -2.82 -9.90
N SER A 31 -31.79 -3.04 -10.02
CA SER A 31 -30.78 -1.99 -9.90
C SER A 31 -31.11 -0.84 -10.85
N SER A 32 -31.56 0.30 -10.32
CA SER A 32 -31.65 1.53 -11.11
C SER A 32 -30.24 2.06 -11.32
N GLY A 33 -29.72 1.94 -12.54
CA GLY A 33 -28.41 2.48 -12.93
C GLY A 33 -28.34 4.01 -13.00
N ALA A 34 -28.98 4.72 -12.07
CA ALA A 34 -28.97 6.18 -12.02
C ALA A 34 -29.14 6.68 -10.57
N GLY A 35 -28.04 7.21 -10.01
CA GLY A 35 -28.06 8.42 -9.19
C GLY A 35 -28.56 8.39 -7.74
N GLU A 36 -28.88 7.24 -7.15
CA GLU A 36 -29.10 7.15 -5.70
C GLU A 36 -28.12 6.17 -5.06
N VAL A 37 -27.50 6.57 -3.95
CA VAL A 37 -26.52 5.82 -3.17
C VAL A 37 -27.19 4.59 -2.56
N SER A 38 -27.37 3.54 -3.36
CA SER A 38 -27.80 2.21 -2.94
C SER A 38 -26.66 1.22 -3.11
N CYS A 39 -26.41 0.43 -2.06
CA CYS A 39 -25.27 -0.48 -1.93
C CYS A 39 -25.20 -1.47 -3.11
N SER A 40 -24.09 -1.45 -3.85
CA SER A 40 -23.88 -2.27 -5.05
C SER A 40 -23.56 -3.74 -4.72
N SER A 41 -24.27 -4.68 -5.33
CA SER A 41 -24.00 -6.13 -5.22
C SER A 41 -22.67 -6.54 -5.84
N ILE A 42 -22.15 -7.74 -5.57
CA ILE A 42 -20.85 -8.21 -6.11
C ILE A 42 -20.76 -8.20 -7.63
N VAL A 43 -21.88 -8.42 -8.34
CA VAL A 43 -21.89 -8.50 -9.81
C VAL A 43 -21.75 -7.10 -10.41
N ASP A 44 -22.38 -6.11 -9.78
CA ASP A 44 -22.25 -4.71 -10.16
C ASP A 44 -20.95 -4.12 -9.63
N TRP A 45 -20.49 -4.55 -8.46
CA TRP A 45 -19.22 -4.19 -7.87
C TRP A 45 -18.02 -4.75 -8.67
N ALA A 46 -18.14 -5.97 -9.20
CA ALA A 46 -17.15 -6.57 -10.09
C ALA A 46 -17.19 -6.00 -11.52
N ARG A 47 -18.35 -5.49 -11.99
CA ARG A 47 -18.48 -4.72 -13.24
C ARG A 47 -17.95 -3.29 -13.09
N ASP A 48 -18.22 -2.64 -11.98
CA ASP A 48 -17.74 -1.30 -11.62
C ASP A 48 -16.26 -1.28 -11.26
N ARG A 49 -15.58 -2.45 -11.24
CA ARG A 49 -14.11 -2.57 -11.26
C ARG A 49 -13.42 -1.69 -12.33
N LYS A 50 -14.15 -1.31 -13.39
CA LYS A 50 -13.67 -0.40 -14.44
C LYS A 50 -14.14 1.06 -14.25
N ARG A 51 -15.24 1.31 -13.53
CA ARG A 51 -15.90 2.63 -13.34
C ARG A 51 -15.49 3.33 -12.04
N ARG A 52 -15.18 2.59 -10.96
CA ARG A 52 -14.69 3.12 -9.67
C ARG A 52 -13.29 3.75 -9.70
N ARG A 53 -12.76 3.97 -10.89
CA ARG A 53 -11.56 4.80 -11.07
C ARG A 53 -11.84 6.28 -10.74
N GLU A 54 -13.11 6.67 -10.58
CA GLU A 54 -13.55 8.06 -10.44
C GLU A 54 -14.21 8.42 -9.09
N GLU A 55 -14.70 7.45 -8.28
CA GLU A 55 -15.57 7.73 -7.11
C GLU A 55 -14.88 7.65 -5.73
N ASP A 56 -13.66 7.11 -5.62
CA ASP A 56 -12.88 7.06 -4.34
C ASP A 56 -12.21 8.41 -3.99
N VAL A 57 -12.48 9.46 -4.78
CA VAL A 57 -11.78 10.76 -4.76
C VAL A 57 -12.20 11.66 -3.58
N THR A 58 -13.31 11.37 -2.87
CA THR A 58 -13.85 12.32 -1.87
C THR A 58 -13.70 11.91 -0.41
N ASP A 59 -13.54 10.63 -0.07
CA ASP A 59 -13.65 10.18 1.34
C ASP A 59 -12.32 9.96 2.08
N THR A 60 -11.16 10.02 1.41
CA THR A 60 -9.85 9.88 2.08
C THR A 60 -9.23 11.17 2.63
N THR A 61 -9.90 12.32 2.53
CA THR A 61 -9.34 13.61 3.02
C THR A 61 -9.51 13.85 4.52
N HIS A 62 -10.26 13.02 5.24
CA HIS A 62 -10.44 13.17 6.67
C HIS A 62 -10.25 11.85 7.42
N THR A 63 -9.00 11.42 7.60
CA THR A 63 -8.48 10.80 8.83
C THR A 63 -7.03 10.34 8.61
N ASN A 64 -6.14 10.87 9.45
CA ASN A 64 -4.72 10.52 9.67
C ASN A 64 -3.76 11.68 9.39
N ASP A 65 -3.96 12.78 10.10
CA ASP A 65 -2.89 13.73 10.38
C ASP A 65 -2.36 13.45 11.80
N ALA A 66 -1.46 12.47 11.91
CA ALA A 66 -0.62 12.29 13.08
C ALA A 66 0.75 12.90 12.74
N THR A 67 0.81 14.22 12.80
CA THR A 67 2.03 15.00 12.60
C THR A 67 2.93 14.81 13.82
N CYS A 68 4.09 14.19 13.65
CA CYS A 68 5.17 14.28 14.64
C CYS A 68 5.75 15.69 14.58
N HIS A 69 5.45 16.50 15.59
CA HIS A 69 6.07 17.81 15.80
C HIS A 69 7.58 17.66 16.04
N VAL A 70 8.38 18.22 15.14
CA VAL A 70 9.77 18.57 15.43
C VAL A 70 9.78 20.07 15.68
N GLU A 71 9.72 20.48 16.95
CA GLU A 71 9.91 21.87 17.35
C GLU A 71 11.39 22.25 17.24
N SER A 72 11.69 23.30 16.46
CA SER A 72 12.98 23.97 16.47
C SER A 72 12.96 25.14 17.45
N TYR A 73 13.80 25.02 18.48
CA TYR A 73 14.23 26.11 19.35
C TYR A 73 15.22 27.00 18.59
N LEU A 74 14.93 28.30 18.50
CA LEU A 74 15.84 29.48 18.56
C LEU A 74 15.18 30.66 17.83
N ASN A 75 14.57 31.61 18.56
CA ASN A 75 15.19 32.91 18.86
C ASN A 75 14.17 33.84 19.58
N LYS A 76 14.54 34.32 20.77
CA LYS A 76 13.85 35.40 21.49
C LYS A 76 14.44 36.73 21.02
N ASN A 77 13.59 37.73 20.75
CA ASN A 77 13.71 39.09 21.31
C ASN A 77 12.48 39.98 20.99
N SER A 78 11.90 40.54 22.08
CA SER A 78 11.15 41.81 22.30
C SER A 78 10.03 42.22 21.31
N CYS A 79 8.76 42.27 21.76
CA CYS A 79 8.00 43.45 22.28
C CYS A 79 7.87 44.59 21.24
N GLU A 80 6.68 45.10 20.89
CA GLU A 80 5.74 45.82 21.78
C GLU A 80 4.28 45.81 21.28
N THR A 81 3.40 45.95 22.29
CA THR A 81 2.00 46.40 22.36
C THR A 81 1.36 47.11 21.16
N ASN A 82 0.11 46.75 20.85
CA ASN A 82 -1.02 47.66 21.12
C ASN A 82 -2.38 46.93 21.11
N ASN A 83 -3.26 47.53 21.89
CA ASN A 83 -4.45 46.99 22.53
C ASN A 83 -5.72 47.42 21.77
N GLU A 84 -6.86 46.84 22.16
CA GLU A 84 -8.25 47.25 21.87
C GLU A 84 -8.84 46.75 20.52
N ASN A 85 -10.09 46.29 20.40
CA ASN A 85 -11.25 46.41 21.27
C ASN A 85 -12.26 45.27 21.05
N ILE A 86 -12.98 44.95 22.12
CA ILE A 86 -14.10 44.03 22.23
C ILE A 86 -15.37 44.70 21.68
N ASN A 87 -16.23 43.96 20.94
CA ASN A 87 -17.67 43.94 21.27
C ASN A 87 -18.47 42.81 20.62
N ASN A 88 -19.15 42.07 21.51
CA ASN A 88 -20.26 41.17 21.28
C ASN A 88 -21.51 41.91 20.77
N LYS A 89 -22.35 41.25 19.95
CA LYS A 89 -23.71 40.84 20.37
C LYS A 89 -24.49 40.05 19.31
N LYS A 90 -25.28 39.12 19.85
CA LYS A 90 -26.27 38.20 19.28
C LYS A 90 -27.60 38.90 18.90
N HIS A 91 -28.52 38.05 18.40
CA HIS A 91 -30.01 38.12 18.41
C HIS A 91 -30.64 38.85 17.21
N GLU A 92 -31.77 38.45 16.62
CA GLU A 92 -32.76 37.35 16.81
C GLU A 92 -33.78 37.47 15.65
N GLU A 93 -34.60 36.43 15.45
CA GLU A 93 -35.70 36.35 14.48
C GLU A 93 -36.86 37.32 14.77
N ALA A 94 -37.59 37.75 13.73
CA ALA A 94 -39.01 38.10 13.83
C ALA A 94 -39.74 38.11 12.47
N LEU A 95 -40.92 37.47 12.48
CA LEU A 95 -42.03 37.40 11.51
C LEU A 95 -42.51 38.74 10.95
N LEU A 96 -42.97 38.76 9.68
CA LEU A 96 -44.08 39.61 9.22
C LEU A 96 -44.93 38.93 8.12
N MET A 97 -46.25 38.99 8.34
CA MET A 97 -47.35 38.57 7.46
C MET A 97 -47.62 39.60 6.35
N ALA A 98 -48.08 39.15 5.17
CA ALA A 98 -48.98 39.92 4.31
C ALA A 98 -49.74 39.00 3.31
N GLU A 99 -51.06 39.06 3.37
CA GLU A 99 -52.02 38.46 2.42
C GLU A 99 -52.11 39.32 1.13
N GLN A 100 -52.32 38.66 -0.03
CA GLN A 100 -53.15 39.14 -1.14
C GLN A 100 -53.35 38.03 -2.20
N GLU A 101 -54.60 37.64 -2.44
CA GLU A 101 -55.10 36.91 -3.62
C GLU A 101 -55.93 37.87 -4.52
N PRO A 102 -56.44 37.48 -5.71
CA PRO A 102 -55.86 36.67 -6.80
C PRO A 102 -56.01 37.38 -8.17
N LYS A 103 -55.33 36.90 -9.22
CA LYS A 103 -55.72 37.19 -10.61
C LYS A 103 -55.72 35.92 -11.45
N SER A 104 -56.86 35.76 -12.12
CA SER A 104 -57.25 34.71 -13.05
C SER A 104 -56.35 34.58 -14.27
N GLY A 105 -56.15 33.34 -14.72
CA GLY A 105 -55.65 33.02 -16.03
C GLY A 105 -55.38 31.52 -16.09
N GLY A 106 -56.38 30.76 -16.52
CA GLY A 106 -56.26 29.32 -16.68
C GLY A 106 -55.39 28.99 -17.88
N GLU A 107 -54.54 27.97 -17.71
CA GLU A 107 -54.07 27.07 -18.75
C GLU A 107 -53.87 25.71 -18.06
N ASP A 108 -54.67 24.73 -18.49
CA ASP A 108 -54.63 23.35 -18.03
C ASP A 108 -53.29 22.71 -18.42
N HIS A 109 -52.45 22.43 -17.42
CA HIS A 109 -51.37 21.46 -17.55
C HIS A 109 -51.58 20.36 -16.52
N GLU A 110 -51.99 19.19 -17.02
CA GLU A 110 -51.99 17.93 -16.30
C GLU A 110 -50.62 17.74 -15.63
N ILE A 111 -50.60 17.77 -14.29
CA ILE A 111 -49.45 17.33 -13.52
C ILE A 111 -49.47 15.79 -13.57
N GLU A 112 -48.81 15.23 -14.58
CA GLU A 112 -48.31 13.85 -14.52
C GLU A 112 -47.45 13.73 -13.26
N ARG A 113 -47.98 13.01 -12.27
CA ARG A 113 -47.18 12.45 -11.19
C ARG A 113 -46.11 11.58 -11.84
N VAL A 114 -44.87 12.06 -11.87
CA VAL A 114 -43.71 11.21 -12.08
C VAL A 114 -43.63 10.27 -10.88
N THR A 115 -44.36 9.16 -10.95
CA THR A 115 -44.11 8.01 -10.11
C THR A 115 -42.74 7.48 -10.52
N ASN A 116 -41.74 7.68 -9.66
CA ASN A 116 -40.47 6.95 -9.75
C ASN A 116 -40.80 5.45 -9.70
N ASN A 117 -40.94 4.86 -10.89
CA ASN A 117 -41.21 3.45 -11.09
C ASN A 117 -39.98 2.63 -10.69
N THR A 118 -39.76 2.46 -9.39
CA THR A 118 -38.96 1.34 -8.89
C THR A 118 -39.75 0.07 -9.19
N SER A 119 -39.47 -0.57 -10.33
CA SER A 119 -40.18 -1.77 -10.75
C SER A 119 -39.87 -2.91 -9.76
N VAL A 120 -40.79 -3.19 -8.84
CA VAL A 120 -40.72 -4.37 -7.97
C VAL A 120 -40.82 -5.60 -8.87
N LEU A 121 -39.75 -6.41 -8.88
CA LEU A 121 -39.62 -7.63 -9.69
C LEU A 121 -40.42 -8.79 -9.11
N ARG A 122 -40.22 -9.00 -7.82
CA ARG A 122 -40.69 -10.14 -7.05
C ARG A 122 -40.85 -9.71 -5.60
N VAL A 123 -41.78 -10.34 -4.93
CA VAL A 123 -42.00 -10.17 -3.51
C VAL A 123 -41.93 -11.54 -2.87
N ASN A 124 -41.05 -11.70 -1.89
CA ASN A 124 -40.96 -12.91 -1.09
C ASN A 124 -41.52 -12.62 0.30
N GLU A 125 -42.38 -13.49 0.82
CA GLU A 125 -42.95 -13.35 2.16
C GLU A 125 -42.39 -14.44 3.09
N LEU A 126 -41.92 -14.02 4.27
CA LEU A 126 -41.32 -14.90 5.27
C LEU A 126 -41.95 -14.67 6.64
N HIS A 127 -42.35 -15.77 7.27
CA HIS A 127 -42.75 -15.79 8.67
C HIS A 127 -41.50 -15.69 9.56
N ILE A 128 -41.39 -14.61 10.34
CA ILE A 128 -40.22 -14.33 11.18
C ILE A 128 -40.59 -14.12 12.65
N SER A 129 -39.68 -14.50 13.53
CA SER A 129 -39.65 -14.12 14.95
C SER A 129 -38.81 -12.86 15.12
N SER A 130 -39.45 -11.76 15.50
CA SER A 130 -38.80 -10.47 15.75
C SER A 130 -37.77 -10.56 16.87
N ALA A 131 -38.06 -11.34 17.92
CA ALA A 131 -37.17 -11.56 19.06
C ALA A 131 -35.85 -12.25 18.65
N ILE A 132 -35.91 -13.27 17.79
CA ILE A 132 -34.72 -13.99 17.30
C ILE A 132 -33.86 -13.06 16.44
N LEU A 133 -34.48 -12.35 15.50
CA LEU A 133 -33.75 -11.45 14.61
C LEU A 133 -33.13 -10.26 15.38
N ALA A 134 -33.89 -9.63 16.29
CA ALA A 134 -33.40 -8.54 17.14
C ALA A 134 -32.23 -8.94 18.03
N ALA A 135 -32.26 -10.16 18.58
CA ALA A 135 -31.17 -10.67 19.42
C ALA A 135 -29.86 -10.88 18.65
N LYS A 136 -29.93 -11.07 17.32
CA LYS A 136 -28.79 -11.42 16.46
C LYS A 136 -28.31 -10.27 15.59
N SER A 137 -29.08 -9.19 15.49
CA SER A 137 -28.82 -8.04 14.62
C SER A 137 -29.31 -6.75 15.27
N PRO A 138 -28.40 -5.79 15.55
CA PRO A 138 -28.81 -4.47 16.02
C PRO A 138 -29.62 -3.69 14.97
N PHE A 139 -29.44 -3.95 13.67
CA PHE A 139 -30.32 -3.42 12.61
C PHE A 139 -31.76 -3.86 12.84
N PHE A 140 -32.02 -5.16 12.99
CA PHE A 140 -33.37 -5.67 13.23
C PHE A 140 -33.92 -5.25 14.60
N LEU A 141 -33.06 -5.14 15.62
CA LEU A 141 -33.49 -4.59 16.91
C LEU A 141 -34.05 -3.17 16.76
N LYS A 142 -33.29 -2.25 16.14
CA LYS A 142 -33.73 -0.86 15.86
C LYS A 142 -35.02 -0.86 15.04
N LEU A 143 -35.07 -1.72 14.01
CA LEU A 143 -36.21 -1.85 13.13
C LEU A 143 -37.49 -2.23 13.88
N PHE A 144 -37.39 -3.05 14.94
CA PHE A 144 -38.54 -3.47 15.74
C PHE A 144 -38.81 -2.61 16.98
N SER A 145 -37.84 -1.82 17.47
CA SER A 145 -37.96 -1.10 18.76
C SER A 145 -38.19 0.41 18.64
N ASN A 146 -38.06 1.02 17.46
CA ASN A 146 -37.93 2.48 17.33
C ASN A 146 -39.23 3.32 17.42
N GLY A 147 -40.38 2.76 17.75
CA GLY A 147 -41.63 3.54 17.92
C GLY A 147 -42.13 4.26 16.65
N MET A 148 -41.54 3.96 15.49
CA MET A 148 -42.01 4.38 14.16
C MET A 148 -43.23 3.54 13.74
N LEU A 149 -44.01 4.00 12.76
CA LEU A 149 -45.18 3.26 12.24
C LEU A 149 -44.85 1.82 11.83
N GLU A 150 -43.62 1.53 11.37
CA GLU A 150 -43.22 0.16 11.02
C GLU A 150 -43.04 -0.77 12.24
N SER A 151 -42.77 -0.23 13.44
CA SER A 151 -42.57 -1.03 14.66
C SER A 151 -43.89 -1.63 15.19
N GLU A 152 -45.02 -0.98 14.94
CA GLU A 152 -46.37 -1.44 15.30
C GLU A 152 -47.00 -2.35 14.23
N GLN A 153 -46.43 -2.39 13.03
CA GLN A 153 -46.97 -3.16 11.91
C GLN A 153 -46.60 -4.65 12.02
N LYS A 154 -47.61 -5.51 11.85
CA LYS A 154 -47.42 -6.98 11.77
C LYS A 154 -46.75 -7.43 10.47
N GLN A 155 -46.82 -6.60 9.42
CA GLN A 155 -46.20 -6.84 8.13
C GLN A 155 -45.14 -5.75 7.90
N MET A 156 -43.91 -6.16 7.61
CA MET A 156 -42.79 -5.24 7.43
C MET A 156 -42.14 -5.46 6.08
N THR A 157 -41.80 -4.37 5.39
CA THR A 157 -41.24 -4.45 4.04
C THR A 157 -39.74 -4.17 4.05
N LEU A 158 -38.95 -5.10 3.51
CA LEU A 158 -37.52 -4.92 3.26
C LEU A 158 -37.31 -4.81 1.75
N LYS A 159 -36.67 -3.74 1.29
CA LYS A 159 -36.29 -3.59 -0.12
C LYS A 159 -34.85 -4.06 -0.32
N ILE A 160 -34.63 -4.98 -1.26
CA ILE A 160 -33.31 -5.48 -1.63
C ILE A 160 -33.17 -5.53 -3.14
N ASP A 161 -31.93 -5.45 -3.63
CA ASP A 161 -31.67 -5.66 -5.04
C ASP A 161 -31.72 -7.15 -5.41
N ALA A 162 -32.12 -7.45 -6.65
CA ALA A 162 -32.24 -8.83 -7.14
C ALA A 162 -30.96 -9.67 -7.02
N SER A 163 -29.81 -9.01 -7.06
CA SER A 163 -28.50 -9.64 -6.88
C SER A 163 -28.17 -9.97 -5.43
N GLU A 164 -28.86 -9.37 -4.45
CA GLU A 164 -28.67 -9.64 -3.03
C GLU A 164 -29.61 -10.75 -2.51
N GLU A 165 -30.66 -11.12 -3.26
CA GLU A 165 -31.72 -12.06 -2.82
C GLU A 165 -31.14 -13.33 -2.20
N ALA A 166 -30.24 -14.03 -2.91
CA ALA A 166 -29.66 -15.27 -2.42
C ALA A 166 -28.87 -15.10 -1.12
N ALA A 167 -28.08 -14.02 -1.00
CA ALA A 167 -27.25 -13.75 0.16
C ALA A 167 -28.08 -13.36 1.39
N VAL A 168 -29.13 -12.56 1.21
CA VAL A 168 -30.05 -12.15 2.28
C VAL A 168 -30.86 -13.33 2.78
N MET A 169 -31.35 -14.19 1.87
CA MET A 169 -32.07 -15.40 2.26
C MET A 169 -31.19 -16.36 3.07
N GLU A 170 -29.94 -16.54 2.65
CA GLU A 170 -28.97 -17.37 3.37
C GLU A 170 -28.62 -16.76 4.75
N LEU A 171 -28.47 -15.43 4.83
CA LEU A 171 -28.25 -14.71 6.09
C LEU A 171 -29.43 -14.90 7.05
N LEU A 172 -30.66 -14.76 6.58
CA LEU A 172 -31.86 -14.96 7.40
C LEU A 172 -31.91 -16.41 7.90
N ASN A 173 -31.63 -17.40 7.05
CA ASN A 173 -31.53 -18.80 7.47
C ASN A 173 -30.39 -19.01 8.51
N PHE A 174 -29.26 -18.32 8.36
CA PHE A 174 -28.16 -18.36 9.32
C PHE A 174 -28.57 -17.82 10.70
N MET A 175 -29.36 -16.74 10.76
CA MET A 175 -29.79 -16.15 12.04
C MET A 175 -30.62 -17.14 12.88
N TYR A 176 -31.29 -18.10 12.25
CA TYR A 176 -32.03 -19.18 12.93
C TYR A 176 -31.16 -20.42 13.14
N SER A 177 -30.37 -20.83 12.15
CA SER A 177 -29.67 -22.12 12.15
C SER A 177 -28.22 -22.09 12.63
N ASN A 178 -27.63 -20.90 12.70
CA ASN A 178 -26.19 -20.67 12.86
C ASN A 178 -25.32 -21.45 11.83
N SER A 179 -25.87 -21.76 10.65
CA SER A 179 -25.19 -22.53 9.59
C SER A 179 -25.44 -21.92 8.22
N LEU A 180 -24.47 -22.04 7.32
CA LEU A 180 -24.58 -21.66 5.90
C LEU A 180 -24.55 -22.91 5.03
N SER A 181 -25.40 -22.95 4.01
CA SER A 181 -25.45 -23.99 2.97
C SER A 181 -24.46 -23.73 1.82
N VAL A 182 -23.98 -22.49 1.73
CA VAL A 182 -23.10 -22.01 0.66
C VAL A 182 -21.66 -22.48 0.86
N THR A 183 -21.06 -23.01 -0.21
CA THR A 183 -19.67 -23.50 -0.23
C THR A 183 -18.76 -22.72 -1.18
N ALA A 184 -19.32 -21.91 -2.08
CA ALA A 184 -18.54 -21.15 -3.07
C ALA A 184 -17.97 -19.87 -2.44
N PRO A 185 -16.69 -19.50 -2.70
CA PRO A 185 -16.07 -18.31 -2.12
C PRO A 185 -16.78 -17.00 -2.46
N SER A 186 -17.27 -16.86 -3.70
CA SER A 186 -17.98 -15.66 -4.15
C SER A 186 -19.30 -15.49 -3.40
N ALA A 187 -20.07 -16.56 -3.26
CA ALA A 187 -21.34 -16.52 -2.56
C ALA A 187 -21.17 -16.34 -1.04
N LEU A 188 -20.09 -16.86 -0.45
CA LEU A 188 -19.72 -16.53 0.95
C LEU A 188 -19.37 -15.04 1.12
N LEU A 189 -18.75 -14.43 0.11
CA LEU A 189 -18.46 -13.00 0.12
C LEU A 189 -19.75 -12.17 0.03
N ASP A 190 -20.71 -12.61 -0.77
CA ASP A 190 -22.05 -11.98 -0.86
C ASP A 190 -22.77 -12.03 0.48
N VAL A 191 -22.73 -13.19 1.15
CA VAL A 191 -23.29 -13.34 2.51
C VAL A 191 -22.53 -12.48 3.51
N LEU A 192 -21.21 -12.34 3.40
CA LEU A 192 -20.43 -11.46 4.27
C LEU A 192 -20.85 -9.99 4.11
N MET A 193 -21.06 -9.52 2.87
CA MET A 193 -21.55 -8.16 2.61
C MET A 193 -22.98 -7.94 3.12
N ALA A 194 -23.87 -8.92 2.94
CA ALA A 194 -25.21 -8.86 3.51
C ALA A 194 -25.14 -8.83 5.05
N ALA A 195 -24.27 -9.65 5.65
CA ALA A 195 -24.10 -9.67 7.10
C ALA A 195 -23.61 -8.33 7.66
N ASP A 196 -22.73 -7.63 6.94
CA ASP A 196 -22.31 -6.26 7.30
C ASP A 196 -23.49 -5.28 7.20
N LYS A 197 -24.20 -5.28 6.06
CA LYS A 197 -25.38 -4.43 5.79
C LYS A 197 -26.47 -4.57 6.86
N PHE A 198 -26.69 -5.78 7.36
CA PHE A 198 -27.69 -6.09 8.39
C PHE A 198 -27.09 -6.21 9.81
N GLU A 199 -25.86 -5.75 10.02
CA GLU A 199 -25.18 -5.71 11.32
C GLU A 199 -25.11 -7.08 12.06
N VAL A 200 -24.99 -8.20 11.34
CA VAL A 200 -24.95 -9.58 11.89
C VAL A 200 -23.51 -10.05 12.13
N ALA A 201 -22.88 -9.54 13.19
CA ALA A 201 -21.47 -9.80 13.51
C ALA A 201 -21.11 -11.30 13.64
N SER A 202 -22.02 -12.15 14.14
CA SER A 202 -21.78 -13.60 14.23
C SER A 202 -21.65 -14.25 12.85
N CYS A 203 -22.42 -13.80 11.86
CA CYS A 203 -22.33 -14.30 10.48
C CYS A 203 -21.04 -13.81 9.82
N MET A 204 -20.67 -12.54 10.03
CA MET A 204 -19.41 -11.99 9.51
C MET A 204 -18.19 -12.79 9.97
N ASN A 205 -18.14 -13.12 11.27
CA ASN A 205 -17.09 -13.96 11.85
C ASN A 205 -17.08 -15.37 11.24
N TYR A 206 -18.27 -15.97 11.09
CA TYR A 206 -18.42 -17.31 10.52
C TYR A 206 -17.95 -17.38 9.05
N CYS A 207 -18.40 -16.44 8.21
CA CYS A 207 -17.95 -16.31 6.82
C CYS A 207 -16.43 -16.11 6.74
N SER A 208 -15.87 -15.24 7.58
CA SER A 208 -14.44 -14.96 7.61
C SER A 208 -13.62 -16.21 7.96
N GLN A 209 -14.07 -17.00 8.94
CA GLN A 209 -13.41 -18.27 9.29
C GLN A 209 -13.52 -19.32 8.21
N LEU A 210 -14.65 -19.43 7.51
CA LEU A 210 -14.80 -20.35 6.39
C LEU A 210 -13.89 -19.97 5.23
N LEU A 211 -13.88 -18.69 4.84
CA LEU A 211 -13.03 -18.18 3.75
C LEU A 211 -11.54 -18.39 4.04
N LEU A 212 -11.10 -18.24 5.30
CA LEU A 212 -9.72 -18.54 5.71
C LEU A 212 -9.32 -20.02 5.59
N LYS A 213 -10.28 -20.94 5.69
CA LYS A 213 -10.03 -22.39 5.55
C LYS A 213 -9.96 -22.84 4.08
N MET A 214 -10.40 -21.99 3.14
CA MET A 214 -10.39 -22.29 1.73
C MET A 214 -9.03 -21.95 1.09
N PRO A 215 -8.63 -22.65 0.01
CA PRO A 215 -7.41 -22.29 -0.72
C PRO A 215 -7.57 -20.90 -1.33
N MET A 216 -6.60 -20.02 -1.05
CA MET A 216 -6.61 -18.66 -1.57
C MET A 216 -6.04 -18.64 -3.00
N THR A 217 -6.81 -18.03 -3.91
CA THR A 217 -6.41 -17.76 -5.30
C THR A 217 -6.14 -16.28 -5.51
N LEU A 218 -5.48 -15.89 -6.60
CA LEU A 218 -5.25 -14.48 -6.94
C LEU A 218 -6.59 -13.72 -7.05
N ASN A 219 -7.58 -14.30 -7.74
CA ASN A 219 -8.88 -13.66 -7.90
C ASN A 219 -9.59 -13.47 -6.55
N SER A 220 -9.62 -14.50 -5.69
CA SER A 220 -10.23 -14.37 -4.37
C SER A 220 -9.50 -13.37 -3.47
N ALA A 221 -8.16 -13.32 -3.52
CA ALA A 221 -7.38 -12.35 -2.74
C ALA A 221 -7.67 -10.92 -3.19
N LEU A 222 -7.74 -10.66 -4.50
CA LEU A 222 -8.09 -9.35 -5.04
C LEU A 222 -9.51 -8.93 -4.64
N LEU A 223 -10.48 -9.84 -4.71
CA LEU A 223 -11.85 -9.58 -4.27
C LEU A 223 -11.92 -9.20 -2.78
N LEU A 224 -11.13 -9.86 -1.93
CA LEU A 224 -11.10 -9.59 -0.49
C LEU A 224 -10.47 -8.24 -0.15
N LEU A 225 -9.53 -7.74 -0.96
CA LEU A 225 -8.87 -6.46 -0.73
C LEU A 225 -9.63 -5.26 -1.29
N ASP A 226 -10.56 -5.51 -2.20
CA ASP A 226 -11.37 -4.48 -2.86
C ASP A 226 -12.69 -4.23 -2.11
N LEU A 227 -12.92 -4.92 -0.98
CA LEU A 227 -14.13 -4.80 -0.15
C LEU A 227 -14.37 -3.36 0.34
N PRO A 228 -15.63 -2.97 0.64
CA PRO A 228 -15.95 -1.65 1.18
C PRO A 228 -15.10 -1.29 2.40
N SER A 229 -14.69 -0.02 2.50
CA SER A 229 -13.83 0.46 3.58
C SER A 229 -14.40 0.18 4.98
N SER A 230 -15.71 0.33 5.17
CA SER A 230 -16.42 -0.04 6.41
C SER A 230 -16.15 -1.48 6.83
N LEU A 231 -16.23 -2.41 5.88
CA LEU A 231 -16.05 -3.84 6.10
C LEU A 231 -14.58 -4.21 6.31
N LEU A 232 -13.66 -3.55 5.59
CA LEU A 232 -12.21 -3.75 5.76
C LEU A 232 -11.73 -3.37 7.17
N MET A 233 -12.40 -2.40 7.82
CA MET A 233 -12.09 -1.96 9.18
C MET A 233 -12.69 -2.86 10.26
N ALA A 234 -13.63 -3.74 9.91
CA ALA A 234 -14.25 -4.66 10.85
C ALA A 234 -13.23 -5.69 11.39
N ASP A 235 -13.18 -5.85 12.72
CA ASP A 235 -12.24 -6.78 13.38
C ASP A 235 -12.40 -8.23 12.92
N SER A 236 -13.61 -8.63 12.55
CA SER A 236 -13.90 -9.97 12.02
C SER A 236 -13.23 -10.25 10.67
N VAL A 237 -13.00 -9.21 9.85
CA VAL A 237 -12.51 -9.32 8.46
C VAL A 237 -11.01 -9.01 8.34
N LYS A 238 -10.42 -8.29 9.32
CA LYS A 238 -8.98 -8.01 9.36
C LYS A 238 -8.08 -9.25 9.15
N PRO A 239 -8.33 -10.42 9.78
CA PRO A 239 -7.49 -11.60 9.56
C PRO A 239 -7.52 -12.07 8.10
N LEU A 240 -8.68 -11.97 7.45
CA LEU A 240 -8.90 -12.38 6.07
C LEU A 240 -8.19 -11.45 5.09
N THR A 241 -8.28 -10.14 5.30
CA THR A 241 -7.58 -9.15 4.46
C THR A 241 -6.06 -9.22 4.66
N ASN A 242 -5.59 -9.45 5.88
CA ASN A 242 -4.17 -9.69 6.15
C ASN A 242 -3.65 -10.94 5.42
N ALA A 243 -4.41 -12.04 5.44
CA ALA A 243 -4.07 -13.25 4.69
C ALA A 243 -4.02 -12.99 3.17
N ALA A 244 -4.98 -12.21 2.63
CA ALA A 244 -5.00 -11.81 1.22
C ALA A 244 -3.78 -10.95 0.84
N ARG A 245 -3.42 -9.94 1.64
CA ARG A 245 -2.21 -9.12 1.40
C ARG A 245 -0.96 -10.00 1.45
N HIS A 246 -0.86 -10.88 2.43
CA HIS A 246 0.29 -11.79 2.56
C HIS A 246 0.41 -12.75 1.38
N PHE A 247 -0.71 -13.30 0.90
CA PHE A 247 -0.72 -14.18 -0.27
C PHE A 247 -0.21 -13.46 -1.53
N ILE A 248 -0.69 -12.24 -1.81
CA ILE A 248 -0.24 -11.44 -2.95
C ILE A 248 1.24 -11.08 -2.78
N ALA A 249 1.65 -10.56 -1.61
CA ALA A 249 3.03 -10.22 -1.33
C ALA A 249 3.99 -11.40 -1.51
N SER A 250 3.59 -12.61 -1.07
CA SER A 250 4.37 -13.83 -1.24
C SER A 250 4.45 -14.26 -2.70
N ARG A 251 3.36 -14.15 -3.46
CA ARG A 251 3.33 -14.50 -4.89
C ARG A 251 4.24 -13.59 -5.70
N TYR A 252 4.23 -12.29 -5.41
CA TYR A 252 5.01 -11.29 -6.13
C TYR A 252 6.33 -10.92 -5.43
N LYS A 253 6.79 -11.75 -4.48
CA LYS A 253 7.98 -11.46 -3.67
C LYS A 253 9.22 -11.17 -4.53
N ASN A 254 9.44 -11.95 -5.58
CA ASN A 254 10.64 -11.80 -6.43
C ASN A 254 10.28 -11.14 -7.75
N MET A 255 10.45 -9.82 -7.81
CA MET A 255 10.09 -8.98 -8.97
C MET A 255 10.84 -9.35 -10.25
N SER A 256 12.00 -10.01 -10.15
CA SER A 256 12.77 -10.42 -11.33
C SER A 256 12.17 -11.61 -12.09
N LYS A 257 11.33 -12.41 -11.43
CA LYS A 257 10.68 -13.59 -12.03
C LYS A 257 9.33 -13.28 -12.67
N ILE A 258 8.80 -12.08 -12.44
CA ILE A 258 7.45 -11.68 -12.82
C ILE A 258 7.51 -11.02 -14.19
N THR A 259 6.63 -11.46 -15.10
CA THR A 259 6.51 -10.80 -16.40
C THR A 259 5.87 -9.43 -16.22
N MET A 260 6.36 -8.44 -16.98
CA MET A 260 5.79 -7.09 -16.91
C MET A 260 4.29 -7.10 -17.27
N GLU A 261 3.86 -7.96 -18.20
CA GLU A 261 2.45 -8.09 -18.58
C GLU A 261 1.55 -8.52 -17.41
N GLU A 262 1.99 -9.51 -16.60
CA GLU A 262 1.23 -9.95 -15.43
C GLU A 262 1.07 -8.80 -14.42
N LEU A 263 2.13 -8.03 -14.20
CA LEU A 263 2.10 -6.89 -13.28
C LEU A 263 1.21 -5.75 -13.80
N MET A 264 1.26 -5.45 -15.11
CA MET A 264 0.43 -4.41 -15.72
C MET A 264 -1.07 -4.74 -15.66
N ALA A 265 -1.43 -6.03 -15.61
CA ALA A 265 -2.81 -6.49 -15.52
C ALA A 265 -3.41 -6.43 -14.09
N LEU A 266 -2.59 -6.19 -13.06
CA LEU A 266 -3.09 -6.12 -11.69
C LEU A 266 -3.86 -4.82 -11.42
N PRO A 267 -4.95 -4.88 -10.62
CA PRO A 267 -5.65 -3.68 -10.15
C PRO A 267 -4.86 -2.97 -9.05
N LEU A 268 -5.27 -1.73 -8.72
CA LEU A 268 -4.64 -0.86 -7.72
C LEU A 268 -4.38 -1.57 -6.39
N VAL A 269 -5.42 -2.19 -5.81
CA VAL A 269 -5.33 -2.92 -4.53
C VAL A 269 -4.29 -4.04 -4.54
N GLY A 270 -4.07 -4.66 -5.71
CA GLY A 270 -3.03 -5.66 -5.90
C GLY A 270 -1.64 -5.05 -5.86
N ILE A 271 -1.43 -3.93 -6.57
CA ILE A 271 -0.17 -3.20 -6.56
C ILE A 271 0.14 -2.67 -5.15
N GLU A 272 -0.84 -2.07 -4.47
CA GLU A 272 -0.68 -1.60 -3.09
C GLU A 272 -0.25 -2.72 -2.15
N ALA A 273 -0.86 -3.91 -2.25
CA ALA A 273 -0.49 -5.07 -1.45
C ALA A 273 0.96 -5.54 -1.71
N ILE A 274 1.43 -5.46 -2.96
CA ILE A 274 2.82 -5.77 -3.33
C ILE A 274 3.76 -4.72 -2.72
N LEU A 275 3.45 -3.43 -2.92
CA LEU A 275 4.29 -2.33 -2.45
C LEU A 275 4.32 -2.23 -0.92
N ALA A 276 3.27 -2.64 -0.22
CA ALA A 276 3.27 -2.65 1.25
C ALA A 276 4.29 -3.65 1.86
N SER A 277 4.75 -4.65 1.11
CA SER A 277 5.60 -5.73 1.63
C SER A 277 7.07 -5.34 1.81
N ASP A 278 7.61 -5.43 3.04
CA ASP A 278 9.05 -5.26 3.33
C ASP A 278 9.95 -6.32 2.66
N ASP A 279 9.42 -7.51 2.45
CA ASP A 279 10.15 -8.68 1.94
C ASP A 279 10.24 -8.71 0.41
N LEU A 280 9.80 -7.65 -0.26
CA LEU A 280 9.86 -7.50 -1.72
C LEU A 280 11.32 -7.48 -2.19
N GLU A 281 11.71 -8.51 -2.95
CA GLU A 281 13.02 -8.67 -3.56
C GLU A 281 13.06 -7.92 -4.89
N ILE A 282 13.64 -6.72 -4.88
CA ILE A 282 13.80 -5.86 -6.05
C ILE A 282 15.24 -5.36 -6.19
N GLN A 283 15.65 -4.97 -7.40
CA GLN A 283 17.00 -4.47 -7.65
C GLN A 283 17.32 -3.21 -6.85
N SER A 284 16.47 -2.20 -6.93
CA SER A 284 16.58 -0.94 -6.18
C SER A 284 15.20 -0.28 -6.10
N GLU A 285 15.05 0.69 -5.18
CA GLU A 285 13.82 1.47 -5.10
C GLU A 285 13.58 2.31 -6.36
N ASP A 286 14.65 2.74 -7.05
CA ASP A 286 14.54 3.42 -8.35
C ASP A 286 13.83 2.56 -9.40
N VAL A 287 14.16 1.26 -9.47
CA VAL A 287 13.50 0.33 -10.39
C VAL A 287 12.05 0.11 -9.96
N LEU A 288 11.76 0.06 -8.66
CA LEU A 288 10.38 -0.02 -8.16
C LEU A 288 9.57 1.18 -8.64
N TYR A 289 10.11 2.39 -8.47
CA TYR A 289 9.48 3.62 -8.90
C TYR A 289 9.19 3.62 -10.40
N GLU A 290 10.15 3.20 -11.23
CA GLU A 290 9.94 3.12 -12.69
C GLU A 290 8.84 2.13 -13.07
N VAL A 291 8.79 0.97 -12.41
CA VAL A 291 7.76 -0.04 -12.64
C VAL A 291 6.38 0.48 -12.24
N VAL A 292 6.27 1.14 -11.08
CA VAL A 292 5.03 1.77 -10.62
C VAL A 292 4.59 2.87 -11.59
N LEU A 293 5.51 3.72 -12.01
CA LEU A 293 5.23 4.80 -12.96
C LEU A 293 4.73 4.25 -14.29
N LYS A 294 5.33 3.18 -14.78
CA LYS A 294 4.88 2.48 -15.99
C LYS A 294 3.48 1.91 -15.81
N TRP A 295 3.20 1.27 -14.67
CA TRP A 295 1.88 0.74 -14.35
C TRP A 295 0.80 1.83 -14.33
N VAL A 296 1.08 2.97 -13.68
CA VAL A 296 0.15 4.11 -13.63
C VAL A 296 -0.10 4.65 -15.04
N LYS A 297 0.96 4.84 -15.85
CA LYS A 297 0.83 5.34 -17.23
C LYS A 297 0.06 4.39 -18.15
N SER A 298 0.16 3.08 -17.90
CA SER A 298 -0.58 2.05 -18.66
C SER A 298 -2.05 1.92 -18.25
N ASN A 299 -2.38 2.15 -16.98
CA ASN A 299 -3.74 1.94 -16.46
C ASN A 299 -4.62 3.19 -16.48
N TYR A 300 -4.01 4.38 -16.45
CA TYR A 300 -4.69 5.67 -16.44
C TYR A 300 -4.17 6.50 -17.62
N SER A 301 -5.07 7.11 -18.40
CA SER A 301 -4.70 7.93 -19.57
C SER A 301 -4.58 9.40 -19.22
N VAL A 302 -5.41 9.88 -18.30
CA VAL A 302 -5.53 11.28 -17.86
C VAL A 302 -4.42 11.64 -16.88
N LEU A 303 -3.82 12.83 -17.02
CA LEU A 303 -2.67 13.23 -16.20
C LEU A 303 -3.07 13.44 -14.74
N GLU A 304 -4.21 14.07 -14.51
CA GLU A 304 -4.74 14.39 -13.19
C GLU A 304 -5.02 13.11 -12.38
N GLU A 305 -5.67 12.11 -13.00
CA GLU A 305 -5.88 10.78 -12.40
C GLU A 305 -4.54 10.10 -12.07
N ARG A 306 -3.55 10.17 -12.98
CA ARG A 306 -2.23 9.59 -12.72
C ARG A 306 -1.56 10.22 -11.51
N GLN A 307 -1.62 11.55 -11.40
CA GLN A 307 -1.03 12.30 -10.29
C GLN A 307 -1.74 11.96 -8.97
N GLU A 308 -3.07 11.83 -8.99
CA GLU A 308 -3.85 11.46 -7.81
C GLU A 308 -3.53 10.04 -7.34
N ILE A 309 -3.55 9.06 -8.25
CA ILE A 309 -3.24 7.67 -7.91
C ILE A 309 -1.78 7.52 -7.46
N LEU A 310 -0.84 8.13 -8.18
CA LEU A 310 0.58 8.04 -7.82
C LEU A 310 0.88 8.78 -6.51
N GLY A 311 0.30 9.96 -6.31
CA GLY A 311 0.54 10.82 -5.15
C GLY A 311 -0.17 10.36 -3.88
N SER A 312 -1.49 10.14 -3.94
CA SER A 312 -2.32 9.85 -2.78
C SER A 312 -2.27 8.38 -2.37
N HIS A 313 -2.29 7.46 -3.34
CA HIS A 313 -2.35 6.02 -3.08
C HIS A 313 -0.97 5.36 -3.05
N LEU A 314 -0.14 5.57 -4.07
CA LEU A 314 1.08 4.78 -4.25
C LEU A 314 2.33 5.37 -3.58
N ALA A 315 2.44 6.70 -3.48
CA ALA A 315 3.62 7.37 -2.93
C ALA A 315 3.94 6.92 -1.49
N ARG A 316 2.92 6.68 -0.67
CA ARG A 316 3.09 6.23 0.73
C ARG A 316 3.80 4.87 0.86
N TYR A 317 3.83 4.08 -0.22
CA TYR A 317 4.50 2.78 -0.25
C TYR A 317 5.89 2.84 -0.93
N ILE A 318 6.20 3.93 -1.64
CA ILE A 318 7.51 4.14 -2.26
C ILE A 318 8.47 4.72 -1.23
N ARG A 319 9.65 4.13 -1.10
CA ARG A 319 10.66 4.50 -0.10
C ARG A 319 11.64 5.51 -0.66
N PHE A 320 11.15 6.72 -0.94
CA PHE A 320 11.96 7.84 -1.44
C PHE A 320 13.32 8.03 -0.72
N PRO A 321 13.43 7.86 0.62
CA PRO A 321 14.71 7.94 1.31
C PRO A 321 15.78 6.93 0.85
N HIS A 322 15.38 5.83 0.20
CA HIS A 322 16.30 4.81 -0.35
C HIS A 322 16.53 4.93 -1.86
N MET A 323 15.91 5.91 -2.53
CA MET A 323 16.14 6.19 -3.96
C MET A 323 17.46 6.93 -4.19
N THR A 324 17.98 6.92 -5.41
CA THR A 324 19.18 7.69 -5.76
C THR A 324 18.87 9.20 -5.82
N ILE A 325 19.86 10.04 -5.54
CA ILE A 325 19.71 11.51 -5.62
C ILE A 325 19.33 11.91 -7.05
N GLY A 326 19.95 11.31 -8.06
CA GLY A 326 19.60 11.56 -9.46
C GLY A 326 18.13 11.30 -9.76
N ARG A 327 17.55 10.23 -9.20
CA ARG A 327 16.12 9.94 -9.36
C ARG A 327 15.23 10.93 -8.60
N LEU A 328 15.60 11.31 -7.38
CA LEU A 328 14.87 12.32 -6.60
C LEU A 328 14.86 13.68 -7.31
N MET A 329 15.98 14.07 -7.93
CA MET A 329 16.05 15.30 -8.74
C MET A 329 15.18 15.19 -10.00
N HIS A 330 15.15 14.01 -10.65
CA HIS A 330 14.24 13.79 -11.78
C HIS A 330 12.77 13.92 -11.37
N ILE A 331 12.39 13.46 -10.17
CA ILE A 331 11.02 13.60 -9.66
C ILE A 331 10.62 15.08 -9.57
N LEU A 332 11.51 15.96 -9.10
CA LEU A 332 11.25 17.41 -9.03
C LEU A 332 11.04 18.06 -10.41
N SER A 333 11.71 17.54 -11.44
CA SER A 333 11.60 18.05 -12.81
C SER A 333 10.49 17.39 -13.63
N SER A 334 9.86 16.33 -13.10
CA SER A 334 8.85 15.54 -13.81
C SER A 334 7.43 16.04 -13.54
N ASN A 335 6.52 15.81 -14.49
CA ASN A 335 5.09 16.09 -14.33
C ASN A 335 4.33 14.91 -13.69
N ASP A 336 5.04 13.91 -13.16
CA ASP A 336 4.42 12.69 -12.62
C ASP A 336 3.71 12.96 -11.28
N PHE A 337 4.12 14.02 -10.55
CA PHE A 337 3.49 14.49 -9.32
C PHE A 337 3.12 15.96 -9.42
N THR A 338 2.24 16.43 -8.54
CA THR A 338 2.07 17.87 -8.32
C THR A 338 3.34 18.45 -7.68
N PRO A 339 3.73 19.70 -8.00
CA PRO A 339 4.98 20.29 -7.49
C PRO A 339 5.08 20.31 -5.95
N SER A 340 3.96 20.49 -5.25
CA SER A 340 3.89 20.48 -3.78
C SER A 340 4.19 19.10 -3.20
N VAL A 341 3.58 18.05 -3.76
CA VAL A 341 3.79 16.65 -3.33
C VAL A 341 5.21 16.21 -3.65
N ALA A 342 5.71 16.49 -4.87
CA ALA A 342 7.09 16.18 -5.27
C ALA A 342 8.11 16.80 -4.31
N SER A 343 7.95 18.09 -4.02
CA SER A 343 8.85 18.82 -3.11
C SER A 343 8.83 18.21 -1.71
N LYS A 344 7.63 17.90 -1.16
CA LYS A 344 7.50 17.29 0.16
C LYS A 344 8.23 15.94 0.25
N LEU A 345 7.99 15.04 -0.71
CA LEU A 345 8.59 13.70 -0.75
C LEU A 345 10.12 13.76 -0.89
N VAL A 346 10.62 14.64 -1.76
CA VAL A 346 12.05 14.78 -2.01
C VAL A 346 12.77 15.42 -0.82
N ILE A 347 12.19 16.46 -0.23
CA ILE A 347 12.76 17.11 0.95
C ILE A 347 12.85 16.12 2.13
N GLU A 348 11.79 15.36 2.40
CA GLU A 348 11.78 14.31 3.44
C GLU A 348 12.88 13.26 3.19
N ALA A 349 13.01 12.79 1.94
CA ALA A 349 14.03 11.84 1.57
C ALA A 349 15.46 12.39 1.73
N LEU A 350 15.69 13.66 1.37
CA LEU A 350 17.00 14.31 1.50
C LEU A 350 17.37 14.53 2.98
N PHE A 351 16.42 14.98 3.82
CA PHE A 351 16.65 15.10 5.26
C PHE A 351 17.02 13.77 5.89
N PHE A 352 16.28 12.70 5.60
CA PHE A 352 16.63 11.36 6.10
C PHE A 352 18.04 10.93 5.68
N LYS A 353 18.46 11.24 4.44
CA LYS A 353 19.80 10.89 3.93
C LYS A 353 20.92 11.69 4.60
N THR A 354 20.67 12.93 5.03
CA THR A 354 21.67 13.79 5.68
C THR A 354 21.74 13.59 7.19
N GLU A 355 20.71 12.99 7.80
CA GLU A 355 20.67 12.72 9.23
C GLU A 355 21.76 11.75 9.73
N SER A 356 22.08 11.89 11.01
CA SER A 356 22.98 10.97 11.70
C SER A 356 22.41 9.55 11.75
N LEU A 357 23.27 8.54 11.81
CA LEU A 357 22.84 7.15 11.93
C LEU A 357 21.98 6.90 13.18
N ALA A 358 22.18 7.68 14.25
CA ALA A 358 21.37 7.59 15.46
C ALA A 358 19.94 8.11 15.22
N HIS A 359 19.79 9.24 14.53
CA HIS A 359 18.47 9.79 14.19
C HIS A 359 17.73 8.91 13.18
N GLN A 360 18.42 8.38 12.15
CA GLN A 360 17.82 7.40 11.24
C GLN A 360 17.27 6.17 11.97
N ARG A 361 17.97 5.68 13.00
CA ARG A 361 17.49 4.56 13.83
C ARG A 361 16.28 4.95 14.68
N LEU A 362 16.23 6.18 15.18
CA LEU A 362 15.07 6.69 15.90
C LEU A 362 13.86 6.78 14.98
N LEU A 363 13.99 7.37 13.79
CA LEU A 363 12.91 7.44 12.80
C LEU A 363 12.38 6.05 12.43
N LEU A 364 13.28 5.08 12.22
CA LEU A 364 12.93 3.68 12.00
C LEU A 364 12.19 3.03 13.18
N ALA A 365 12.51 3.42 14.41
CA ALA A 365 11.87 2.89 15.62
C ALA A 365 10.49 3.54 15.88
N HIS A 366 10.27 4.77 15.40
CA HIS A 366 8.98 5.45 15.45
C HIS A 366 7.98 4.89 14.41
N GLU A 367 8.47 4.23 13.35
CA GLU A 367 7.59 3.50 12.43
C GLU A 367 7.01 2.26 13.12
N GLN A 368 5.71 2.29 13.41
CA GLN A 368 5.01 1.12 13.93
C GLN A 368 5.12 -0.05 12.95
N PRO A 369 5.52 -1.26 13.39
CA PRO A 369 5.64 -2.43 12.51
C PRO A 369 4.33 -2.82 11.82
N SER A 370 3.19 -2.46 12.43
CA SER A 370 1.85 -2.68 11.91
C SER A 370 1.37 -1.59 10.94
N SER A 371 2.14 -0.51 10.76
CA SER A 371 1.82 0.54 9.79
C SER A 371 2.01 0.00 8.37
N THR A 372 1.04 0.24 7.51
CA THR A 372 1.11 -0.09 6.08
C THR A 372 2.09 0.81 5.30
N SER A 373 2.55 1.92 5.91
CA SER A 373 3.52 2.85 5.32
C SER A 373 4.81 2.83 6.13
N ARG A 374 5.75 1.96 5.72
CA ARG A 374 7.13 1.91 6.24
C ARG A 374 8.07 2.57 5.24
N ARG A 375 8.20 3.89 5.34
CA ARG A 375 8.91 4.75 4.39
C ARG A 375 10.42 4.73 4.59
N PHE A 376 10.86 4.56 5.83
CA PHE A 376 12.27 4.57 6.20
C PHE A 376 12.89 3.17 6.28
N ALA A 377 12.09 2.12 6.45
CA ALA A 377 12.58 0.74 6.44
C ALA A 377 13.21 0.35 5.10
N LYS A 378 14.32 -0.40 5.09
CA LYS A 378 14.91 -0.92 3.84
C LYS A 378 14.20 -2.19 3.38
N ARG A 379 13.95 -2.33 2.07
CA ARG A 379 13.51 -3.60 1.46
C ARG A 379 14.68 -4.57 1.31
N ALA A 380 14.36 -5.80 0.91
CA ALA A 380 15.32 -6.81 0.48
C ALA A 380 15.93 -6.47 -0.91
N TYR A 381 16.67 -5.36 -1.01
CA TYR A 381 17.29 -4.95 -2.27
C TYR A 381 18.34 -5.97 -2.74
N VAL A 382 18.31 -6.34 -4.02
CA VAL A 382 19.36 -7.16 -4.65
C VAL A 382 20.64 -6.33 -4.75
N HIS A 383 20.55 -5.06 -5.14
CA HIS A 383 21.69 -4.15 -5.19
C HIS A 383 21.91 -3.43 -3.86
N ARG A 384 23.18 -3.35 -3.43
CA ARG A 384 23.55 -2.72 -2.16
C ARG A 384 23.64 -1.19 -2.31
N PRO A 385 23.00 -0.42 -1.41
CA PRO A 385 23.07 1.03 -1.48
C PRO A 385 24.50 1.50 -1.24
N ILE A 386 24.88 2.59 -1.90
CA ILE A 386 26.20 3.25 -1.77
C ILE A 386 26.03 4.72 -1.43
N LYS A 387 27.03 5.27 -0.74
CA LYS A 387 27.17 6.72 -0.58
C LYS A 387 28.19 7.21 -1.59
N ILE A 388 27.88 8.29 -2.29
CA ILE A 388 28.71 8.81 -3.37
C ILE A 388 28.97 10.28 -3.11
N VAL A 389 30.23 10.69 -3.27
CA VAL A 389 30.65 12.09 -3.34
C VAL A 389 31.18 12.32 -4.74
N GLU A 390 30.49 13.15 -5.52
CA GLU A 390 30.84 13.45 -6.91
C GLU A 390 31.54 14.81 -7.00
N PHE A 391 32.56 14.90 -7.86
CA PHE A 391 33.24 16.14 -8.19
C PHE A 391 33.29 16.31 -9.70
N ALA A 392 32.82 17.45 -10.19
CA ALA A 392 32.77 17.74 -11.62
C ALA A 392 34.11 18.28 -12.17
N ALA A 393 34.85 19.03 -11.35
CA ALA A 393 36.10 19.70 -11.73
C ALA A 393 37.25 19.28 -10.80
N PRO A 394 38.52 19.26 -11.27
CA PRO A 394 38.99 19.61 -12.62
C PRO A 394 38.72 18.53 -13.68
N ARG A 395 38.38 17.31 -13.25
CA ARG A 395 37.92 16.20 -14.09
C ARG A 395 36.83 15.44 -13.35
N PRO A 396 35.88 14.78 -14.04
CA PRO A 396 34.85 13.99 -13.38
C PRO A 396 35.48 12.90 -12.51
N GLN A 397 35.21 12.95 -11.21
CA GLN A 397 35.65 11.96 -10.24
C GLN A 397 34.56 11.71 -9.20
N CYS A 398 34.52 10.51 -8.63
CA CYS A 398 33.63 10.20 -7.53
C CYS A 398 34.30 9.30 -6.50
N ILE A 399 33.90 9.48 -5.24
CA ILE A 399 34.32 8.65 -4.12
C ILE A 399 33.09 7.88 -3.65
N ILE A 400 33.19 6.55 -3.67
CA ILE A 400 32.09 5.66 -3.36
C ILE A 400 32.39 4.93 -2.07
N TYR A 401 31.44 4.93 -1.15
CA TYR A 401 31.48 4.15 0.07
C TYR A 401 30.46 3.01 -0.01
N LEU A 402 30.92 1.79 0.20
CA LEU A 402 30.11 0.58 0.23
C LEU A 402 30.35 -0.15 1.54
N ASP A 403 29.29 -0.32 2.32
CA ASP A 403 29.30 -1.04 3.59
C ASP A 403 28.64 -2.41 3.40
N LEU A 404 29.35 -3.48 3.77
CA LEU A 404 28.85 -4.86 3.70
C LEU A 404 28.88 -5.50 5.09
N LYS A 405 27.74 -6.03 5.55
CA LYS A 405 27.70 -6.78 6.82
C LYS A 405 28.41 -8.12 6.66
N ARG A 406 28.99 -8.63 7.74
CA ARG A 406 29.64 -9.96 7.76
C ARG A 406 28.77 -11.08 7.18
N LYS A 407 27.50 -11.16 7.62
CA LYS A 407 26.54 -12.15 7.11
C LYS A 407 26.30 -12.04 5.59
N GLU A 408 26.37 -10.82 5.04
CA GLU A 408 26.24 -10.60 3.61
C GLU A 408 27.50 -11.07 2.88
N CYS A 409 28.68 -10.77 3.42
CA CYS A 409 29.93 -11.30 2.89
C CYS A 409 29.95 -12.84 2.91
N GLU A 410 29.50 -13.48 3.99
CA GLU A 410 29.39 -14.95 4.07
C GLU A 410 28.51 -15.55 2.98
N SER A 411 27.41 -14.87 2.60
CA SER A 411 26.52 -15.31 1.52
C SER A 411 27.13 -15.28 0.10
N ILE A 412 28.29 -14.62 -0.06
CA ILE A 412 29.02 -14.58 -1.34
C ILE A 412 29.72 -15.93 -1.61
N TYR A 413 30.04 -16.70 -0.57
CA TYR A 413 30.75 -17.96 -0.71
C TYR A 413 29.88 -19.08 -1.33
N PRO A 414 30.42 -19.98 -2.18
CA PRO A 414 31.78 -19.99 -2.72
C PRO A 414 31.96 -19.19 -4.03
N SER A 415 30.87 -18.81 -4.71
CA SER A 415 30.93 -18.22 -6.05
C SER A 415 29.74 -17.31 -6.39
N SER A 416 29.09 -16.75 -5.38
CA SER A 416 28.06 -15.72 -5.55
C SER A 416 28.71 -14.33 -5.68
N ARG A 417 27.89 -13.30 -5.93
CA ARG A 417 28.31 -11.90 -6.04
C ARG A 417 27.30 -10.98 -5.40
N LEU A 418 27.77 -9.89 -4.80
CA LEU A 418 26.96 -8.76 -4.39
C LEU A 418 27.31 -7.55 -5.24
N SER A 419 26.31 -6.94 -5.86
CA SER A 419 26.49 -5.72 -6.64
C SER A 419 25.97 -4.51 -5.88
N SER A 420 26.62 -3.37 -6.03
CA SER A 420 26.07 -2.09 -5.58
C SER A 420 24.93 -1.64 -6.48
N GLN A 421 24.14 -0.68 -6.00
CA GLN A 421 23.29 0.12 -6.88
C GLN A 421 24.18 0.81 -7.93
N PRO A 422 23.65 1.03 -9.14
CA PRO A 422 24.41 1.71 -10.16
C PRO A 422 24.58 3.19 -9.85
N PHE A 423 25.63 3.76 -10.42
CA PHE A 423 25.97 5.17 -10.30
C PHE A 423 26.54 5.68 -11.62
N THR A 424 26.57 7.00 -11.78
CA THR A 424 27.06 7.64 -12.99
C THR A 424 28.42 8.27 -12.78
N LEU A 425 29.34 8.09 -13.73
CA LEU A 425 30.62 8.79 -13.78
C LEU A 425 30.86 9.23 -15.23
N GLY A 426 30.96 10.53 -15.47
CA GLY A 426 31.08 11.12 -16.82
C GLY A 426 29.98 10.69 -17.78
N GLY A 427 28.74 10.62 -17.30
CA GLY A 427 27.58 10.22 -18.10
C GLY A 427 27.48 8.72 -18.41
N GLN A 428 28.43 7.89 -17.95
CA GLN A 428 28.38 6.44 -18.08
C GLN A 428 27.94 5.78 -16.78
N GLY A 429 27.14 4.71 -16.88
CA GLY A 429 26.68 3.93 -15.74
C GLY A 429 27.70 2.88 -15.29
N PHE A 430 27.98 2.82 -13.99
CA PHE A 430 28.89 1.87 -13.36
C PHE A 430 28.25 1.23 -12.12
N PHE A 431 28.81 0.12 -11.65
CA PHE A 431 28.47 -0.52 -10.38
C PHE A 431 29.72 -1.18 -9.76
N LEU A 432 29.74 -1.33 -8.44
CA LEU A 432 30.72 -2.15 -7.73
C LEU A 432 30.21 -3.57 -7.58
N SER A 433 31.09 -4.56 -7.63
CA SER A 433 30.78 -5.97 -7.44
C SER A 433 31.77 -6.63 -6.49
N ALA A 434 31.28 -7.07 -5.34
CA ALA A 434 32.03 -7.89 -4.39
C ALA A 434 31.81 -9.37 -4.71
N GLN A 435 32.89 -10.14 -4.83
CA GLN A 435 32.87 -11.52 -5.30
C GLN A 435 33.81 -12.41 -4.48
N CYS A 436 33.43 -13.67 -4.34
CA CYS A 436 34.30 -14.71 -3.83
C CYS A 436 35.01 -15.34 -5.02
N ASN A 437 36.32 -15.08 -5.14
CA ASN A 437 37.13 -15.63 -6.21
C ASN A 437 37.91 -16.84 -5.70
N MET A 438 37.98 -17.89 -6.50
CA MET A 438 38.89 -18.99 -6.28
C MET A 438 40.19 -18.71 -7.03
N ASP A 439 41.32 -18.71 -6.32
CA ASP A 439 42.62 -18.78 -6.97
C ASP A 439 42.85 -20.22 -7.46
N HIS A 440 42.90 -20.41 -8.77
CA HIS A 440 43.09 -21.75 -9.37
C HIS A 440 44.46 -22.36 -9.06
N LEU A 441 45.46 -21.55 -8.70
CA LEU A 441 46.80 -22.04 -8.40
C LEU A 441 46.93 -22.54 -6.96
N CYS A 442 46.24 -21.88 -6.02
CA CYS A 442 46.35 -22.21 -4.60
C CYS A 442 45.09 -22.87 -4.03
N ILE A 443 43.99 -22.96 -4.80
CA ILE A 443 42.69 -23.49 -4.37
C ILE A 443 42.19 -22.76 -3.10
N ILE A 444 42.46 -21.46 -3.02
CA ILE A 444 42.05 -20.61 -1.90
C ILE A 444 40.99 -19.64 -2.40
N HIS A 445 39.88 -19.57 -1.66
CA HIS A 445 38.88 -18.54 -1.86
C HIS A 445 39.35 -17.21 -1.26
N CYS A 446 39.08 -16.09 -1.94
CA CYS A 446 39.48 -14.76 -1.50
C CYS A 446 38.43 -13.71 -1.87
N PHE A 447 38.46 -12.60 -1.11
CA PHE A 447 37.56 -11.48 -1.35
C PHE A 447 38.07 -10.58 -2.46
N GLY A 448 37.28 -10.47 -3.53
CA GLY A 448 37.53 -9.59 -4.65
C GLY A 448 36.52 -8.45 -4.77
N LEU A 449 36.98 -7.34 -5.34
CA LEU A 449 36.16 -6.16 -5.62
C LEU A 449 36.42 -5.67 -7.04
N PHE A 450 35.34 -5.42 -7.78
CA PHE A 450 35.37 -5.05 -9.18
C PHE A 450 34.47 -3.85 -9.45
N ILE A 451 34.80 -3.07 -10.47
CA ILE A 451 33.95 -2.05 -11.09
C ILE A 451 33.45 -2.64 -12.40
N GLY A 452 32.15 -2.64 -12.61
CA GLY A 452 31.51 -3.01 -13.88
C GLY A 452 30.88 -1.79 -14.55
N MET A 453 30.90 -1.76 -15.89
CA MET A 453 30.17 -0.77 -16.69
C MET A 453 28.81 -1.33 -17.13
N GLN A 454 27.74 -0.56 -16.96
CA GLN A 454 26.40 -0.93 -17.44
C GLN A 454 26.32 -0.91 -18.97
N GLU A 455 25.47 -1.75 -19.55
CA GLU A 455 25.34 -1.92 -21.01
C GLU A 455 24.43 -0.89 -21.69
N ASN A 456 23.97 0.13 -20.96
CA ASN A 456 22.92 1.03 -21.42
C ASN A 456 23.40 1.95 -22.57
N GLY A 457 22.96 1.64 -23.79
CA GLY A 457 22.36 2.64 -24.69
C GLY A 457 23.22 3.71 -25.37
N SER A 458 24.52 3.56 -25.58
CA SER A 458 25.24 4.23 -26.70
C SER A 458 26.49 3.42 -27.11
N ALA A 459 26.65 3.11 -28.39
CA ALA A 459 27.54 2.03 -28.87
C ALA A 459 29.03 2.42 -28.99
N SER A 460 29.43 3.65 -28.66
CA SER A 460 30.77 4.18 -29.05
C SER A 460 31.57 4.90 -27.95
N ALA A 461 31.09 5.00 -26.70
CA ALA A 461 31.83 5.71 -25.66
C ALA A 461 32.72 4.75 -24.86
N THR A 462 34.01 4.71 -25.18
CA THR A 462 35.03 4.10 -24.30
C THR A 462 35.49 5.14 -23.29
N VAL A 463 35.56 4.77 -22.01
CA VAL A 463 36.00 5.68 -20.95
C VAL A 463 37.15 5.05 -20.19
N THR A 464 38.25 5.78 -20.08
CA THR A 464 39.39 5.38 -19.25
C THR A 464 39.18 5.90 -17.83
N VAL A 465 39.17 4.99 -16.87
CA VAL A 465 38.95 5.30 -15.45
C VAL A 465 40.19 4.87 -14.67
N ASP A 466 40.79 5.82 -13.96
CA ASP A 466 41.76 5.53 -12.90
C ASP A 466 40.95 5.22 -11.63
N TYR A 467 41.26 4.10 -10.97
CA TYR A 467 40.53 3.67 -9.78
C TYR A 467 41.45 3.18 -8.66
N GLU A 468 41.04 3.44 -7.43
CA GLU A 468 41.73 3.00 -6.21
C GLU A 468 40.72 2.41 -5.22
N PHE A 469 40.98 1.19 -4.75
CA PHE A 469 40.19 0.54 -3.73
C PHE A 469 40.89 0.62 -2.38
N SER A 470 40.17 1.09 -1.38
CA SER A 470 40.62 1.20 0.00
C SER A 470 39.67 0.48 0.94
N VAL A 471 40.20 -0.04 2.06
CA VAL A 471 39.41 -0.76 3.06
C VAL A 471 39.75 -0.22 4.45
N ARG A 472 38.72 -0.03 5.28
CA ARG A 472 38.94 0.37 6.68
C ARG A 472 39.39 -0.82 7.52
N SER A 473 40.34 -0.61 8.41
CA SER A 473 40.86 -1.67 9.30
C SER A 473 40.80 -1.26 10.78
N LYS A 474 40.51 -2.20 11.68
CA LYS A 474 40.48 -1.98 13.14
C LYS A 474 41.75 -1.34 13.71
N PRO A 475 42.97 -1.70 13.27
CA PRO A 475 44.19 -1.14 13.86
C PRO A 475 44.30 0.38 13.70
N THR A 476 43.87 0.93 12.57
CA THR A 476 44.00 2.36 12.26
C THR A 476 42.68 3.10 12.33
N MET A 477 41.55 2.40 12.21
CA MET A 477 40.21 2.97 11.98
C MET A 477 40.11 3.86 10.73
N GLU A 478 41.12 3.84 9.87
CA GLU A 478 41.27 4.63 8.65
C GLU A 478 41.19 3.76 7.40
N PHE A 479 40.84 4.38 6.27
CA PHE A 479 40.87 3.72 4.97
C PHE A 479 42.30 3.57 4.47
N VAL A 480 42.71 2.32 4.25
CA VAL A 480 44.04 1.99 3.72
C VAL A 480 43.88 1.53 2.27
N GLY A 481 44.63 2.16 1.35
CA GLY A 481 44.68 1.76 -0.05
C GLY A 481 45.17 0.32 -0.20
N LYS A 482 44.44 -0.49 -0.97
CA LYS A 482 44.71 -1.91 -1.20
C LYS A 482 45.07 -2.22 -2.63
N PHE A 483 44.43 -1.56 -3.58
CA PHE A 483 44.66 -1.78 -4.99
C PHE A 483 44.44 -0.50 -5.77
N LYS A 484 45.29 -0.26 -6.77
CA LYS A 484 45.17 0.85 -7.69
C LYS A 484 45.37 0.35 -9.11
N GLY A 485 44.54 0.81 -10.02
CA GLY A 485 44.62 0.43 -11.42
C GLY A 485 44.05 1.51 -12.32
N ASN A 486 44.21 1.29 -13.61
CA ASN A 486 43.48 2.01 -14.63
C ASN A 486 42.92 1.01 -15.62
N TYR A 487 41.80 1.37 -16.24
CA TYR A 487 41.21 0.54 -17.27
C TYR A 487 40.38 1.38 -18.23
N THR A 488 40.49 1.06 -19.52
CA THR A 488 39.60 1.59 -20.55
C THR A 488 38.39 0.68 -20.66
N PHE A 489 37.28 1.12 -20.08
CA PHE A 489 36.05 0.35 -20.08
C PHE A 489 35.42 0.33 -21.47
N THR A 490 35.23 -0.89 -21.97
CA THR A 490 34.38 -1.21 -23.12
C THR A 490 33.17 -1.99 -22.57
N ARG A 491 31.99 -1.82 -23.18
CA ARG A 491 30.70 -2.39 -22.72
C ARG A 491 30.80 -3.76 -22.04
N GLY A 492 30.10 -3.91 -20.91
CA GLY A 492 29.85 -5.19 -20.23
C GLY A 492 31.05 -5.78 -19.48
N LYS A 493 32.22 -5.13 -19.47
CA LYS A 493 33.39 -5.63 -18.74
C LYS A 493 33.41 -5.16 -17.29
N ALA A 494 33.80 -6.07 -16.39
CA ALA A 494 34.11 -5.78 -15.00
C ALA A 494 35.62 -5.94 -14.75
N VAL A 495 36.22 -4.98 -14.06
CA VAL A 495 37.66 -4.93 -13.78
C VAL A 495 37.89 -4.55 -12.33
N GLY A 496 38.90 -5.15 -11.70
CA GLY A 496 39.25 -4.86 -10.33
C GLY A 496 40.26 -5.85 -9.76
N CYS A 497 40.21 -6.04 -8.45
CA CYS A 497 41.17 -6.85 -7.72
C CYS A 497 40.53 -8.17 -7.28
N ARG A 498 41.13 -9.31 -7.66
CA ARG A 498 40.63 -10.65 -7.29
C ARG A 498 40.80 -10.95 -5.80
N ASN A 499 41.90 -10.52 -5.20
CA ASN A 499 42.26 -10.73 -3.80
C ASN A 499 42.59 -9.38 -3.13
N LEU A 500 41.57 -8.59 -2.86
CA LEU A 500 41.71 -7.22 -2.36
C LEU A 500 42.38 -7.15 -0.99
N LEU A 501 42.09 -8.11 -0.12
CA LEU A 501 42.53 -8.09 1.27
C LEU A 501 43.83 -8.86 1.53
N ALA A 502 44.32 -9.58 0.52
CA ALA A 502 45.48 -10.47 0.61
C ALA A 502 45.38 -11.52 1.74
N ILE A 503 44.15 -12.00 2.02
CA ILE A 503 43.89 -13.04 3.04
C ILE A 503 42.91 -14.10 2.50
N PRO A 504 43.04 -15.37 2.91
CA PRO A 504 42.07 -16.43 2.65
C PRO A 504 40.68 -16.11 3.19
N TRP A 505 39.65 -16.69 2.54
CA TRP A 505 38.25 -16.48 2.90
C TRP A 505 37.91 -16.89 4.34
N ASP A 506 38.47 -18.00 4.81
CA ASP A 506 38.23 -18.49 6.19
C ASP A 506 38.75 -17.51 7.24
N ILE A 507 39.87 -16.84 6.96
CA ILE A 507 40.44 -15.80 7.82
C ILE A 507 39.62 -14.51 7.70
N PHE A 508 39.16 -14.19 6.49
CA PHE A 508 38.32 -13.02 6.24
C PHE A 508 36.99 -13.08 7.01
N THR A 509 36.26 -14.20 6.95
CA THR A 509 34.95 -14.34 7.61
C THR A 509 35.05 -14.60 9.11
N ALA A 510 36.23 -14.94 9.64
CA ALA A 510 36.44 -15.17 11.07
C ALA A 510 36.09 -13.94 11.93
N LYS A 511 35.54 -14.18 13.14
CA LYS A 511 35.09 -13.13 14.08
C LYS A 511 36.19 -12.12 14.44
N ASN A 512 37.45 -12.58 14.48
CA ASN A 512 38.63 -11.79 14.81
C ASN A 512 39.23 -11.03 13.60
N CYS A 513 38.66 -11.16 12.39
CA CYS A 513 39.15 -10.46 11.21
C CYS A 513 39.24 -8.93 11.45
N PRO A 514 40.40 -8.30 11.17
CA PRO A 514 40.64 -6.89 11.46
C PRO A 514 39.87 -5.95 10.54
N TYR A 515 39.30 -6.43 9.43
CA TYR A 515 38.58 -5.58 8.47
C TYR A 515 37.09 -5.36 8.82
N PHE A 516 36.54 -6.12 9.77
CA PHE A 516 35.14 -5.99 10.19
C PHE A 516 35.01 -5.13 11.45
N ILE A 517 34.55 -3.89 11.33
CA ILE A 517 34.32 -2.97 12.45
C ILE A 517 32.82 -3.01 12.77
N ASN A 518 32.46 -3.42 13.99
CA ASN A 518 31.06 -3.64 14.39
C ASN A 518 30.31 -4.58 13.41
N ASP A 519 30.96 -5.66 12.97
CA ASP A 519 30.47 -6.61 11.96
C ASP A 519 30.16 -6.03 10.57
N VAL A 520 30.76 -4.88 10.24
CA VAL A 520 30.67 -4.24 8.92
C VAL A 520 32.06 -4.10 8.29
N LEU A 521 32.17 -4.52 7.04
CA LEU A 521 33.30 -4.23 6.16
C LEU A 521 33.03 -2.90 5.46
N HIS A 522 33.93 -1.93 5.65
CA HIS A 522 33.82 -0.60 5.03
C HIS A 522 34.78 -0.50 3.85
N LEU A 523 34.23 -0.37 2.65
CA LEU A 523 34.96 -0.22 1.39
C LEU A 523 34.87 1.22 0.88
N ARG A 524 35.96 1.72 0.32
CA ARG A 524 36.00 2.98 -0.44
C ARG A 524 36.57 2.72 -1.83
N ALA A 525 35.91 3.22 -2.86
CA ALA A 525 36.41 3.23 -4.23
C ALA A 525 36.51 4.67 -4.71
N ASP A 526 37.73 5.11 -5.01
CA ASP A 526 38.01 6.42 -5.59
C ASP A 526 38.14 6.23 -7.10
N LEU A 527 37.27 6.88 -7.90
CA LEU A 527 37.21 6.76 -9.35
C LEU A 527 37.44 8.14 -9.99
N SER A 528 38.26 8.21 -11.03
CA SER A 528 38.45 9.45 -11.80
C SER A 528 38.57 9.17 -13.29
N ILE A 529 37.90 9.97 -14.10
CA ILE A 529 38.00 9.87 -15.56
C ILE A 529 39.35 10.46 -15.99
N ARG A 530 40.06 9.68 -16.80
CA ARG A 530 41.24 10.14 -17.50
C ARG A 530 40.79 10.71 -18.85
N LEU A 531 40.93 12.03 -18.98
CA LEU A 531 40.68 12.77 -20.22
C LEU A 531 41.78 12.49 -21.24
#